data_AF-A0A936JIY7-F1
#
_entry.id   AF-A0A936JIY7-F1
#
_cell.length_a   1.000
_cell.length_b   1.000
_cell.length_c   1.000
_cell.angle_alpha   90.00
_cell.angle_beta   90.00
_cell.angle_gamma   90.00
#
_symmetry.space_group_name_H-M   'P 1'
#
loop_
_entity.id
_entity.type
_entity.pdbx_description
1 polymer ?
#
loop_
_entity_poly.entity_id
_entity_poly.type
_entity_poly.pdbx_seq_one_letter_code
_entity_poly.pdbx_strand_id
1 'polypeptide(L)'
;MYPLGRDYRVKYAKPLEKYALVLFERTDEKNYEMCYARGLFNDRLEIKGVVDLWVKKQIDIAEIKRSYEELEIYQDFEYRNPNPDIDKAWTKVKNMFFNDEDFWEHAEWKRCYIELLKELKDNKAFEKLYPFTTHYWLRFSIDKNIKETWELDTYIFPTVYCDEVPRTLDKFYISFGENLQDRQYFAELKEAVNFYANYLNTPPPKSDKWMYKW
;
A
#
# COMPACT_ATOMS: atom_id res chain seq x y z
N MET A 1 10.11 18.09 19.91
CA MET A 1 8.73 17.57 19.88
C MET A 1 7.99 18.42 18.86
N TYR A 2 7.50 17.82 17.77
CA TYR A 2 6.76 18.56 16.75
C TYR A 2 5.32 18.76 17.23
N PRO A 3 4.66 19.88 16.91
CA PRO A 3 3.27 20.11 17.33
C PRO A 3 2.32 19.10 16.68
N LEU A 4 1.43 18.51 17.48
CA LEU A 4 0.33 17.65 17.00
C LEU A 4 -0.68 18.46 16.19
N GLY A 5 -1.39 17.78 15.28
CA GLY A 5 -2.48 18.35 14.50
C GLY A 5 -2.34 18.16 12.99
N ARG A 6 -3.16 18.91 12.24
CA ARG A 6 -3.19 18.87 10.77
C ARG A 6 -1.88 19.40 10.21
N ASP A 7 -1.27 18.61 9.35
CA ASP A 7 0.03 18.88 8.75
C ASP A 7 0.05 18.40 7.29
N TYR A 8 1.16 18.64 6.60
CA TYR A 8 1.29 18.38 5.19
C TYR A 8 2.73 18.04 4.78
N ARG A 9 2.87 17.32 3.68
CA ARG A 9 4.15 17.03 3.02
C ARG A 9 4.06 17.47 1.56
N VAL A 10 5.13 18.09 1.07
CA VAL A 10 5.26 18.49 -0.33
C VAL A 10 6.58 18.01 -0.88
N LYS A 11 6.52 17.37 -2.06
CA LYS A 11 7.69 16.95 -2.84
C LYS A 11 7.52 17.34 -4.29
N TYR A 12 8.61 17.64 -4.96
CA TYR A 12 8.60 17.82 -6.41
C TYR A 12 8.78 16.46 -7.09
N ALA A 13 7.71 15.95 -7.71
CA ALA A 13 7.70 14.69 -8.44
C ALA A 13 8.31 14.93 -9.83
N LYS A 14 9.64 14.81 -9.90
CA LYS A 14 10.44 15.19 -11.07
C LYS A 14 9.98 14.53 -12.38
N PRO A 15 9.65 13.22 -12.43
CA PRO A 15 9.20 12.58 -13.66
C PRO A 15 7.87 13.11 -14.19
N LEU A 16 7.04 13.70 -13.32
CA LEU A 16 5.74 14.26 -13.68
C LEU A 16 5.76 15.78 -13.85
N GLU A 17 6.86 16.44 -13.50
CA GLU A 17 7.01 17.89 -13.43
C GLU A 17 5.90 18.58 -12.59
N LYS A 18 5.47 17.91 -11.52
CA LYS A 18 4.40 18.37 -10.62
C LYS A 18 4.84 18.38 -9.17
N TYR A 19 4.10 19.12 -8.34
CA TYR A 19 4.23 19.05 -6.89
C TYR A 19 3.25 18.03 -6.32
N ALA A 20 3.81 17.05 -5.64
CA ALA A 20 3.10 16.12 -4.81
C ALA A 20 2.74 16.80 -3.48
N LEU A 21 1.45 16.81 -3.09
CA LEU A 21 0.97 17.27 -1.79
C LEU A 21 0.24 16.15 -1.06
N VAL A 22 0.62 15.85 0.17
CA VAL A 22 -0.08 14.95 1.11
C VAL A 22 -0.60 15.77 2.28
N LEU A 23 -1.86 15.55 2.65
CA LEU A 23 -2.51 16.13 3.83
C LEU A 23 -2.79 15.04 4.86
N PHE A 24 -2.27 15.20 6.06
CA PHE A 24 -2.38 14.21 7.13
C PHE A 24 -2.55 14.88 8.50
N GLU A 25 -2.85 14.07 9.52
CA GLU A 25 -2.74 14.49 10.91
C GLU A 25 -1.52 13.84 11.55
N ARG A 26 -0.64 14.69 12.08
CA ARG A 26 0.56 14.27 12.79
C ARG A 26 0.16 13.63 14.10
N THR A 27 0.64 12.41 14.33
CA THR A 27 0.45 11.68 15.58
C THR A 27 1.77 11.58 16.34
N ASP A 28 1.73 11.15 17.60
CA ASP A 28 2.94 10.91 18.40
C ASP A 28 3.81 9.77 17.84
N GLU A 29 3.24 8.92 16.98
CA GLU A 29 3.92 7.80 16.34
C GLU A 29 4.44 8.19 14.95
N LYS A 30 5.77 8.14 14.77
CA LYS A 30 6.43 8.53 13.50
C LYS A 30 5.96 7.76 12.24
N ASN A 31 5.35 6.59 12.40
CA ASN A 31 5.10 5.68 11.29
C ASN A 31 3.63 5.59 10.85
N TYR A 32 2.68 6.30 11.46
CA TYR A 32 1.24 6.08 11.19
C TYR A 32 0.42 7.36 11.14
N GLU A 33 0.92 8.37 10.43
CA GLU A 33 0.10 9.54 10.10
C GLU A 33 -1.01 9.12 9.11
N MET A 34 -2.26 9.29 9.53
CA MET A 34 -3.42 9.00 8.69
C MET A 34 -3.50 10.06 7.61
N CYS A 35 -3.40 9.66 6.34
CA CYS A 35 -3.52 10.55 5.21
C CYS A 35 -5.01 10.72 4.89
N TYR A 36 -5.44 11.97 4.77
CA TYR A 36 -6.83 12.34 4.48
C TYR A 36 -7.04 12.64 3.00
N ALA A 37 -6.05 13.27 2.37
CA ALA A 37 -6.06 13.52 0.95
C ALA A 37 -4.64 13.70 0.42
N ARG A 38 -4.53 13.54 -0.89
CA ARG A 38 -3.31 13.81 -1.65
C ARG A 38 -3.65 14.50 -2.98
N GLY A 39 -2.67 15.12 -3.63
CA GLY A 39 -2.89 15.71 -4.95
C GLY A 39 -1.60 16.02 -5.70
N LEU A 40 -1.72 16.19 -7.02
CA LEU A 40 -0.65 16.59 -7.91
C LEU A 40 -0.96 17.97 -8.50
N PHE A 41 -0.16 18.96 -8.14
CA PHE A 41 -0.38 20.37 -8.50
C PHE A 41 0.70 20.87 -9.47
N ASN A 42 0.32 21.75 -10.39
CA ASN A 42 1.28 22.44 -11.25
C ASN A 42 1.77 23.76 -10.64
N ASP A 43 0.92 24.42 -9.84
CA ASP A 43 1.19 25.73 -9.27
C ASP A 43 1.45 25.68 -7.75
N ARG A 44 2.51 26.35 -7.32
CA ARG A 44 2.84 26.52 -5.90
C ARG A 44 1.81 27.38 -5.15
N LEU A 45 1.10 28.27 -5.83
CA LEU A 45 0.05 29.10 -5.22
C LEU A 45 -1.18 28.27 -4.87
N GLU A 46 -1.54 27.28 -5.70
CA GLU A 46 -2.62 26.34 -5.41
C GLU A 46 -2.30 25.53 -4.15
N ILE A 47 -1.09 24.98 -4.06
CA ILE A 47 -0.60 24.27 -2.86
C ILE A 47 -0.71 25.16 -1.62
N LYS A 48 -0.24 26.40 -1.71
CA LYS A 48 -0.31 27.36 -0.60
C LYS A 48 -1.76 27.58 -0.16
N GLY A 49 -2.70 27.67 -1.11
CA GLY A 49 -4.13 27.78 -0.83
C GLY A 49 -4.67 26.56 -0.09
N VAL A 50 -4.38 25.35 -0.57
CA VAL A 50 -4.78 24.09 0.09
C VAL A 50 -4.21 23.99 1.51
N VAL A 51 -2.93 24.29 1.68
CA VAL A 51 -2.25 24.25 2.99
C VAL A 51 -2.84 25.27 3.96
N ASP A 52 -3.16 26.48 3.50
CA ASP A 52 -3.81 27.51 4.33
C ASP A 52 -5.19 27.04 4.82
N LEU A 53 -5.99 26.43 3.94
CA LEU A 53 -7.29 25.86 4.31
C LEU A 53 -7.15 24.68 5.28
N TRP A 54 -6.20 23.77 5.02
CA TRP A 54 -6.02 22.55 5.80
C TRP A 54 -5.40 22.80 7.19
N VAL A 55 -4.25 23.46 7.23
CA VAL A 55 -3.44 23.61 8.45
C VAL A 55 -3.89 24.78 9.30
N LYS A 56 -4.08 25.96 8.68
CA LYS A 56 -4.36 27.19 9.43
C LYS A 56 -5.84 27.37 9.73
N LYS A 57 -6.69 27.19 8.72
CA LYS A 57 -8.15 27.37 8.84
C LYS A 57 -8.87 26.11 9.29
N GLN A 58 -8.21 24.96 9.25
CA GLN A 58 -8.76 23.66 9.65
C GLN A 58 -10.12 23.35 8.99
N ILE A 59 -10.24 23.66 7.70
CA ILE A 59 -11.43 23.35 6.90
C ILE A 59 -11.52 21.84 6.65
N ASP A 60 -12.74 21.30 6.58
CA ASP A 60 -12.97 19.88 6.29
C ASP A 60 -12.45 19.50 4.88
N ILE A 61 -11.92 18.28 4.76
CA ILE A 61 -11.28 17.86 3.50
C ILE A 61 -12.27 17.76 2.34
N ALA A 62 -13.53 17.38 2.60
CA ALA A 62 -14.55 17.31 1.57
C ALA A 62 -14.93 18.71 1.05
N GLU A 63 -14.83 19.74 1.89
CA GLU A 63 -15.03 21.13 1.47
C GLU A 63 -13.84 21.64 0.66
N ILE A 64 -12.60 21.40 1.10
CA ILE A 64 -11.39 21.77 0.34
C ILE A 64 -11.42 21.12 -1.05
N LYS A 65 -11.79 19.84 -1.13
CA LYS A 65 -11.90 19.08 -2.39
C LYS A 65 -12.86 19.71 -3.41
N ARG A 66 -13.90 20.44 -2.97
CA ARG A 66 -14.82 21.14 -3.90
C ARG A 66 -14.15 22.30 -4.62
N SER A 67 -13.11 22.88 -4.02
CA SER A 67 -12.35 24.02 -4.57
C SER A 67 -11.07 23.60 -5.29
N TYR A 68 -10.62 22.36 -5.08
CA TYR A 68 -9.37 21.81 -5.64
C TYR A 68 -9.61 20.41 -6.19
N GLU A 69 -9.83 20.32 -7.50
CA GLU A 69 -10.19 19.06 -8.16
C GLU A 69 -9.02 18.07 -8.23
N GLU A 70 -7.80 18.53 -8.03
CA GLU A 70 -6.56 17.76 -8.00
C GLU A 70 -6.47 16.85 -6.77
N LEU A 71 -7.24 17.16 -5.72
CA LEU A 71 -7.24 16.36 -4.50
C LEU A 71 -7.96 15.02 -4.73
N GLU A 72 -7.29 13.94 -4.39
CA GLU A 72 -7.84 12.60 -4.18
C GLU A 72 -8.04 12.44 -2.67
N ILE A 73 -9.28 12.20 -2.24
CA ILE A 73 -9.60 11.93 -0.82
C ILE A 73 -9.33 10.44 -0.55
N TYR A 74 -8.73 10.14 0.60
CA TYR A 74 -8.59 8.77 1.05
C TYR A 74 -9.96 8.13 1.26
N GLN A 75 -10.16 6.96 0.68
CA GLN A 75 -11.34 6.14 0.91
C GLN A 75 -10.91 4.80 1.46
N ASP A 76 -11.68 4.26 2.40
CA ASP A 76 -11.49 2.88 2.86
C ASP A 76 -11.82 1.87 1.76
N PHE A 77 -11.55 0.59 2.01
CA PHE A 77 -12.10 -0.48 1.17
C PHE A 77 -13.62 -0.62 1.41
N GLU A 78 -14.36 -0.98 0.36
CA GLU A 78 -15.80 -1.24 0.45
C GLU A 78 -16.09 -2.46 1.33
N TYR A 79 -15.37 -3.56 1.12
CA TYR A 79 -15.44 -4.73 1.98
C TYR A 79 -14.79 -4.47 3.34
N ARG A 80 -15.44 -4.95 4.41
CA ARG A 80 -14.96 -4.90 5.78
C ARG A 80 -14.73 -6.32 6.29
N ASN A 81 -13.54 -6.57 6.82
CA ASN A 81 -13.24 -7.86 7.41
C ASN A 81 -14.06 -8.04 8.70
N PRO A 82 -14.66 -9.23 8.96
CA PRO A 82 -15.37 -9.49 10.21
C PRO A 82 -14.49 -9.35 11.46
N ASN A 83 -13.17 -9.58 11.34
CA ASN A 83 -12.20 -9.36 12.39
C ASN A 83 -11.69 -7.90 12.34
N PRO A 84 -11.98 -7.07 13.36
CA PRO A 84 -11.61 -5.65 13.38
C PRO A 84 -10.09 -5.41 13.42
N ASP A 85 -9.32 -6.31 14.03
CA ASP A 85 -7.86 -6.18 14.06
C ASP A 85 -7.26 -6.36 12.66
N ILE A 86 -7.82 -7.30 11.88
CA ILE A 86 -7.41 -7.54 10.49
C ILE A 86 -7.87 -6.38 9.60
N ASP A 87 -9.10 -5.88 9.76
CA ASP A 87 -9.59 -4.71 9.00
C ASP A 87 -8.73 -3.46 9.24
N LYS A 88 -8.30 -3.25 10.50
CA LYS A 88 -7.37 -2.18 10.87
C LYS A 88 -6.01 -2.34 10.18
N ALA A 89 -5.49 -3.57 10.08
CA ALA A 89 -4.24 -3.84 9.36
C ALA A 89 -4.37 -3.55 7.86
N TRP A 90 -5.49 -3.93 7.22
CA TRP A 90 -5.77 -3.59 5.82
C TRP A 90 -5.84 -2.07 5.60
N THR A 91 -6.57 -1.37 6.47
CA THR A 91 -6.71 0.10 6.43
C THR A 91 -5.33 0.76 6.50
N LYS A 92 -4.49 0.28 7.43
CA LYS A 92 -3.12 0.73 7.59
C LYS A 92 -2.26 0.51 6.35
N VAL A 93 -2.29 -0.68 5.74
CA VAL A 93 -1.56 -0.97 4.49
C VAL A 93 -2.01 -0.04 3.36
N LYS A 94 -3.31 0.15 3.18
CA LYS A 94 -3.85 1.07 2.17
C LYS A 94 -3.41 2.51 2.44
N ASN A 95 -3.43 2.95 3.70
CA ASN A 95 -2.99 4.29 4.08
C ASN A 95 -1.49 4.49 3.83
N MET A 96 -0.65 3.50 4.17
CA MET A 96 0.79 3.55 3.87
C MET A 96 1.03 3.78 2.37
N PHE A 97 0.38 2.98 1.52
CA PHE A 97 0.44 3.13 0.07
C PHE A 97 -0.11 4.49 -0.41
N PHE A 98 -1.23 4.94 0.16
CA PHE A 98 -1.85 6.19 -0.23
C PHE A 98 -0.95 7.39 0.09
N ASN A 99 -0.23 7.30 1.21
CA ASN A 99 0.68 8.29 1.75
C ASN A 99 2.07 8.30 1.10
N ASP A 100 2.39 7.29 0.29
CA ASP A 100 3.71 7.17 -0.31
C ASP A 100 3.79 7.96 -1.62
N GLU A 101 4.67 8.96 -1.63
CA GLU A 101 4.87 9.94 -2.69
C GLU A 101 5.72 9.41 -3.85
N ASP A 102 6.56 8.39 -3.64
CA ASP A 102 7.35 7.76 -4.71
C ASP A 102 6.47 6.92 -5.64
N PHE A 103 5.38 6.36 -5.11
CA PHE A 103 4.38 5.63 -5.90
C PHE A 103 3.69 6.49 -6.96
N TRP A 104 3.74 7.81 -6.83
CA TRP A 104 2.95 8.71 -7.70
C TRP A 104 3.53 8.80 -9.10
N GLU A 105 4.81 8.51 -9.23
CA GLU A 105 5.56 8.59 -10.49
C GLU A 105 5.20 7.44 -11.45
N HIS A 106 4.53 6.38 -10.97
CA HIS A 106 4.21 5.18 -11.74
C HIS A 106 2.70 4.87 -11.75
N ALA A 107 1.93 5.58 -12.57
CA ALA A 107 0.47 5.46 -12.63
C ALA A 107 -0.05 4.04 -12.91
N GLU A 108 0.62 3.31 -13.82
CA GLU A 108 0.28 1.91 -14.13
C GLU A 108 0.46 1.01 -12.91
N TRP A 109 1.59 1.16 -12.22
CA TRP A 109 1.90 0.38 -11.03
C TRP A 109 0.95 0.71 -9.87
N LYS A 110 0.62 1.99 -9.66
CA LYS A 110 -0.41 2.45 -8.72
C LYS A 110 -1.74 1.72 -8.95
N ARG A 111 -2.21 1.68 -10.19
CA ARG A 111 -3.48 1.02 -10.54
C ARG A 111 -3.42 -0.46 -10.20
N CYS A 112 -2.38 -1.17 -10.65
CA CYS A 112 -2.23 -2.60 -10.39
C CYS A 112 -2.13 -2.91 -8.89
N TYR A 113 -1.50 -2.05 -8.09
CA TYR A 113 -1.41 -2.23 -6.64
C TYR A 113 -2.77 -2.06 -5.96
N ILE A 114 -3.56 -1.05 -6.36
CA ILE A 114 -4.92 -0.86 -5.82
C ILE A 114 -5.81 -2.05 -6.17
N GLU A 115 -5.71 -2.57 -7.40
CA GLU A 115 -6.41 -3.78 -7.83
C GLU A 115 -6.00 -4.99 -6.98
N LEU A 116 -4.68 -5.18 -6.79
CA LEU A 116 -4.12 -6.24 -5.94
C LEU A 116 -4.65 -6.18 -4.51
N LEU A 117 -4.65 -5.00 -3.87
CA LEU A 117 -5.16 -4.83 -2.52
C LEU A 117 -6.65 -5.18 -2.41
N LYS A 118 -7.46 -4.75 -3.38
CA LYS A 118 -8.91 -5.04 -3.41
C LYS A 118 -9.16 -6.54 -3.57
N GLU A 119 -8.54 -7.16 -4.57
CA GLU A 119 -8.71 -8.59 -4.84
C GLU A 119 -8.29 -9.44 -3.63
N LEU A 120 -7.17 -9.11 -2.99
CA LEU A 120 -6.70 -9.85 -1.83
C LEU A 120 -7.57 -9.65 -0.59
N LYS A 121 -8.08 -8.44 -0.35
CA LYS A 121 -8.95 -8.17 0.79
C LYS A 121 -10.30 -8.92 0.66
N ASP A 122 -10.81 -9.02 -0.57
CA ASP A 122 -12.10 -9.66 -0.87
C ASP A 122 -11.99 -11.20 -0.99
N ASN A 123 -10.77 -11.73 -1.09
CA ASN A 123 -10.53 -13.15 -1.30
C ASN A 123 -10.55 -13.95 0.03
N LYS A 124 -11.39 -14.99 0.06
CA LYS A 124 -11.61 -15.85 1.24
C LYS A 124 -10.34 -16.51 1.78
N ALA A 125 -9.34 -16.79 0.95
CA ALA A 125 -8.08 -17.38 1.41
C ALA A 125 -7.30 -16.45 2.35
N PHE A 126 -7.51 -15.14 2.25
CA PHE A 126 -6.81 -14.11 3.02
C PHE A 126 -7.64 -13.55 4.16
N GLU A 127 -8.91 -13.96 4.29
CA GLU A 127 -9.86 -13.41 5.26
C GLU A 127 -9.33 -13.47 6.71
N LYS A 128 -8.53 -14.48 7.03
CA LYS A 128 -7.98 -14.70 8.38
C LYS A 128 -6.52 -14.26 8.54
N LEU A 129 -5.95 -13.61 7.52
CA LEU A 129 -4.54 -13.22 7.51
C LEU A 129 -4.38 -11.72 7.78
N TYR A 130 -3.35 -11.38 8.54
CA TYR A 130 -2.89 -10.02 8.75
C TYR A 130 -2.04 -9.57 7.56
N PRO A 131 -2.47 -8.54 6.80
CA PRO A 131 -1.66 -7.94 5.74
C PRO A 131 -0.58 -7.03 6.34
N PHE A 132 0.61 -7.06 5.75
CA PHE A 132 1.69 -6.11 6.05
C PHE A 132 2.60 -5.91 4.84
N THR A 133 3.37 -4.82 4.86
CA THR A 133 4.33 -4.50 3.81
C THR A 133 5.67 -4.06 4.39
N THR A 134 6.77 -4.46 3.75
CA THR A 134 8.13 -4.07 4.15
C THR A 134 8.65 -2.87 3.37
N HIS A 135 8.35 -2.78 2.07
CA HIS A 135 8.65 -1.60 1.26
C HIS A 135 7.50 -1.41 0.26
N TYR A 136 7.29 -2.36 -0.65
CA TYR A 136 6.24 -2.26 -1.68
C TYR A 136 5.57 -3.60 -2.00
N TRP A 137 5.90 -4.63 -1.21
CA TRP A 137 5.45 -5.99 -1.44
C TRP A 137 4.50 -6.38 -0.33
N LEU A 138 3.40 -7.03 -0.72
CA LEU A 138 2.38 -7.43 0.21
C LEU A 138 2.68 -8.85 0.70
N ARG A 139 2.59 -8.99 2.01
CA ARG A 139 2.86 -10.22 2.76
C ARG A 139 1.73 -10.44 3.76
N PHE A 140 1.64 -11.69 4.22
CA PHE A 140 0.54 -12.15 5.04
C PHE A 140 1.03 -13.04 6.18
N SER A 141 0.36 -12.98 7.32
CA SER A 141 0.66 -13.82 8.49
C SER A 141 -0.62 -14.12 9.27
N ILE A 142 -0.69 -15.30 9.88
CA ILE A 142 -1.73 -15.62 10.88
C ILE A 142 -1.44 -14.95 12.24
N ASP A 143 -0.17 -14.64 12.52
CA ASP A 143 0.26 -13.94 13.73
C ASP A 143 0.41 -12.45 13.48
N LYS A 144 -0.35 -11.65 14.22
CA LYS A 144 -0.30 -10.17 14.19
C LYS A 144 0.98 -9.59 14.79
N ASN A 145 1.72 -10.37 15.58
CA ASN A 145 2.93 -9.95 16.26
C ASN A 145 4.20 -10.32 15.51
N ILE A 146 4.09 -10.91 14.31
CA ILE A 146 5.26 -11.27 13.51
C ILE A 146 6.09 -10.01 13.24
N LYS A 147 7.35 -10.02 13.70
CA LYS A 147 8.27 -8.87 13.58
C LYS A 147 9.23 -9.03 12.40
N GLU A 148 9.38 -10.26 11.93
CA GLU A 148 10.44 -10.70 11.04
C GLU A 148 9.84 -11.64 10.01
N THR A 149 10.11 -11.38 8.73
CA THR A 149 9.32 -11.88 7.61
C THR A 149 10.07 -12.93 6.77
N TRP A 150 11.31 -13.23 7.16
CA TRP A 150 12.19 -14.20 6.53
C TRP A 150 11.59 -15.61 6.54
N GLU A 151 10.75 -15.94 7.53
CA GLU A 151 10.17 -17.29 7.66
C GLU A 151 9.18 -17.65 6.54
N LEU A 152 8.64 -16.65 5.83
CA LEU A 152 7.65 -16.89 4.79
C LEU A 152 8.21 -16.72 3.38
N ASP A 153 9.17 -15.81 3.15
CA ASP A 153 9.77 -15.47 1.84
C ASP A 153 8.82 -15.46 0.63
N THR A 154 7.54 -15.22 0.93
CA THR A 154 6.44 -15.31 -0.01
C THR A 154 5.76 -13.96 -0.03
N TYR A 155 5.77 -13.30 -1.18
CA TYR A 155 5.18 -11.97 -1.33
C TYR A 155 4.67 -11.75 -2.74
N ILE A 156 3.64 -10.92 -2.86
CA ILE A 156 3.04 -10.54 -4.13
C ILE A 156 3.14 -9.04 -4.32
N PHE A 157 3.49 -8.61 -5.52
CA PHE A 157 3.49 -7.19 -5.88
C PHE A 157 3.31 -6.98 -7.38
N PRO A 158 2.82 -5.82 -7.83
CA PRO A 158 2.77 -5.52 -9.25
C PRO A 158 4.18 -5.22 -9.78
N THR A 159 4.46 -5.56 -11.03
CA THR A 159 5.78 -5.35 -11.64
C THR A 159 6.02 -3.87 -11.89
N VAL A 160 7.12 -3.33 -11.38
CA VAL A 160 7.58 -1.96 -11.67
C VAL A 160 8.47 -2.03 -12.90
N TYR A 161 7.96 -1.58 -14.05
CA TYR A 161 8.75 -1.55 -15.28
C TYR A 161 9.79 -0.44 -15.27
N CYS A 162 11.04 -0.78 -15.56
CA CYS A 162 12.17 0.15 -15.67
C CYS A 162 13.21 -0.42 -16.65
N ASP A 163 14.34 0.26 -16.82
CA ASP A 163 15.42 -0.21 -17.70
C ASP A 163 15.95 -1.60 -17.29
N GLU A 164 15.88 -1.93 -16.00
CA GLU A 164 16.29 -3.22 -15.43
C GLU A 164 15.18 -4.28 -15.47
N VAL A 165 13.91 -3.86 -15.55
CA VAL A 165 12.71 -4.73 -15.53
C VAL A 165 11.88 -4.43 -16.79
N PRO A 166 12.12 -5.18 -17.89
CA PRO A 166 11.54 -4.85 -19.18
C PRO A 166 10.03 -5.05 -19.19
N ARG A 167 9.33 -4.26 -20.03
CA ARG A 167 7.88 -4.36 -20.25
C ARG A 167 7.41 -5.71 -20.84
N THR A 168 8.33 -6.59 -21.19
CA THR A 168 8.05 -7.96 -21.63
C THR A 168 7.70 -8.90 -20.48
N LEU A 169 7.98 -8.50 -19.23
CA LEU A 169 7.57 -9.24 -18.04
C LEU A 169 6.11 -8.95 -17.71
N ASP A 170 5.40 -9.93 -17.15
CA ASP A 170 3.99 -9.75 -16.81
C ASP A 170 3.76 -8.78 -15.65
N LYS A 171 2.50 -8.41 -15.43
CA LYS A 171 2.06 -7.32 -14.55
C LYS A 171 2.18 -7.61 -13.07
N PHE A 172 2.17 -8.87 -12.67
CA PHE A 172 2.22 -9.28 -11.27
C PHE A 172 3.35 -10.26 -11.05
N TYR A 173 4.04 -10.11 -9.93
CA TYR A 173 5.13 -10.96 -9.53
C TYR A 173 4.80 -11.62 -8.19
N ILE A 174 5.14 -12.90 -8.07
CA ILE A 174 5.09 -13.66 -6.83
C ILE A 174 6.47 -14.26 -6.56
N SER A 175 6.99 -13.99 -5.36
CA SER A 175 8.03 -14.81 -4.75
C SER A 175 7.36 -15.84 -3.86
N PHE A 176 7.85 -17.07 -3.86
CA PHE A 176 7.32 -18.18 -3.05
C PHE A 176 8.44 -19.05 -2.47
N GLY A 177 9.54 -18.44 -2.06
CA GLY A 177 10.71 -19.13 -1.53
C GLY A 177 11.95 -18.24 -1.48
N GLU A 178 13.01 -18.77 -0.87
CA GLU A 178 14.30 -18.08 -0.70
C GLU A 178 15.09 -17.96 -2.02
N ASN A 179 14.83 -18.83 -3.02
CA ASN A 179 15.64 -18.88 -4.23
C ASN A 179 15.09 -18.00 -5.37
N LEU A 180 16.00 -17.59 -6.25
CA LEU A 180 15.66 -16.87 -7.49
C LEU A 180 14.74 -17.67 -8.43
N GLN A 181 14.73 -19.01 -8.33
CA GLN A 181 13.86 -19.88 -9.12
C GLN A 181 12.42 -19.94 -8.57
N ASP A 182 12.21 -19.52 -7.32
CA ASP A 182 10.91 -19.51 -6.63
C ASP A 182 10.17 -18.20 -6.92
N ARG A 183 10.21 -17.77 -8.18
CA ARG A 183 9.70 -16.48 -8.66
C ARG A 183 8.90 -16.68 -9.93
N GLN A 184 7.68 -16.15 -9.95
CA GLN A 184 6.79 -16.30 -11.10
C GLN A 184 6.07 -14.99 -11.41
N TYR A 185 5.96 -14.69 -12.71
CA TYR A 185 5.22 -13.56 -13.25
C TYR A 185 3.85 -14.03 -13.78
N PHE A 186 2.85 -13.16 -13.67
CA PHE A 186 1.47 -13.41 -14.09
C PHE A 186 0.89 -12.19 -14.79
N ALA A 187 0.27 -12.41 -15.95
CA ALA A 187 -0.41 -11.35 -16.70
C ALA A 187 -1.71 -10.90 -16.01
N GLU A 188 -2.43 -11.87 -15.45
CA GLU A 188 -3.73 -11.69 -14.82
C GLU A 188 -3.63 -11.74 -13.30
N LEU A 189 -4.20 -10.73 -12.63
CA LEU A 189 -4.17 -10.61 -11.17
C LEU A 189 -4.77 -11.85 -10.49
N LYS A 190 -5.88 -12.35 -11.01
CA LYS A 190 -6.60 -13.47 -10.43
C LYS A 190 -5.77 -14.76 -10.42
N GLU A 191 -4.97 -14.98 -11.45
CA GLU A 191 -4.07 -16.13 -11.53
C GLU A 191 -2.96 -16.02 -10.49
N ALA A 192 -2.37 -14.84 -10.36
CA ALA A 192 -1.38 -14.54 -9.33
C ALA A 192 -1.96 -14.81 -7.93
N VAL A 193 -3.12 -14.22 -7.62
CA VAL A 193 -3.77 -14.36 -6.32
C VAL A 193 -4.11 -15.81 -6.00
N ASN A 194 -4.61 -16.58 -6.97
CA ASN A 194 -4.90 -18.00 -6.78
C ASN A 194 -3.64 -18.83 -6.54
N PHE A 195 -2.56 -18.56 -7.29
CA PHE A 195 -1.28 -19.20 -7.08
C PHE A 195 -0.74 -18.92 -5.67
N TYR A 196 -0.75 -17.66 -5.25
CA TYR A 196 -0.33 -17.24 -3.92
C TYR A 196 -1.15 -17.91 -2.82
N ALA A 197 -2.48 -17.90 -2.96
CA ALA A 197 -3.40 -18.52 -2.00
C ALA A 197 -3.17 -20.03 -1.87
N ASN A 198 -2.91 -20.72 -2.98
CA ASN A 198 -2.58 -22.15 -2.94
C ASN A 198 -1.26 -22.39 -2.20
N TYR A 199 -0.25 -21.56 -2.43
CA TYR A 199 1.03 -21.67 -1.75
C TYR A 199 0.90 -21.45 -0.24
N LEU A 200 0.20 -20.41 0.21
CA LEU A 200 -0.03 -20.15 1.63
C LEU A 200 -0.78 -21.29 2.36
N ASN A 201 -1.67 -21.99 1.66
CA ASN A 201 -2.43 -23.11 2.21
C ASN A 201 -1.69 -24.45 2.07
N THR A 202 -0.52 -24.47 1.43
CA THR A 202 0.31 -25.66 1.34
C THR A 202 1.04 -25.82 2.68
N PRO A 203 0.92 -26.98 3.35
CA PRO A 203 1.69 -27.20 4.57
C PRO A 203 3.19 -27.05 4.24
N PRO A 204 3.96 -26.32 5.06
CA PRO A 204 5.39 -26.17 4.90
C PRO A 204 6.03 -27.55 4.74
N PRO A 205 7.06 -27.68 3.90
CA PRO A 205 7.75 -28.94 3.73
C PRO A 205 8.15 -29.46 5.11
N LYS A 206 7.88 -30.75 5.36
CA LYS A 206 8.34 -31.48 6.55
C LYS A 206 9.87 -31.56 6.50
N SER A 207 10.50 -30.47 6.88
CA SER A 207 11.94 -30.37 7.07
C SER A 207 12.15 -30.47 8.58
N ASP A 208 13.07 -31.35 8.99
CA ASP A 208 13.43 -31.59 10.40
C ASP A 208 13.98 -30.34 11.13
N LYS A 209 14.02 -29.17 10.47
CA LYS A 209 14.42 -27.89 11.04
C LYS A 209 13.26 -26.96 11.43
N TRP A 210 12.03 -27.27 11.04
CA TRP A 210 10.89 -26.36 11.25
C TRP A 210 9.82 -27.02 12.12
N MET A 211 10.13 -27.13 13.41
CA MET A 211 9.12 -27.44 14.42
C MET A 211 8.60 -26.14 15.03
N TYR A 212 7.49 -25.62 14.51
CA TYR A 212 6.52 -24.93 15.33
C TYR A 212 5.14 -25.50 15.07
N LYS A 213 4.47 -25.84 16.18
CA LYS A 213 3.12 -26.39 16.20
C LYS A 213 2.13 -25.30 15.79
N TRP A 214 1.29 -25.66 14.82
CA TRP A 214 0.05 -25.00 14.43
C TRP A 214 -0.89 -24.76 15.61
#